data_AF-A0AAW1TYF7-F1
#
_entry.id   AF-A0AAW1TYF7-F1
#
_cell.length_a   1.000
_cell.length_b   1.000
_cell.length_c   1.000
_cell.angle_alpha   90.00
_cell.angle_beta   90.00
_cell.angle_gamma   90.00
#
_symmetry.space_group_name_H-M   'P 1'
#
loop_
_entity.id
_entity.type
_entity.pdbx_description
1 polymer ?
#
loop_
_entity_poly.entity_id
_entity_poly.type
_entity_poly.pdbx_seq_one_letter_code
_entity_poly.pdbx_strand_id
1 'polypeptide(L)'
;MINDVLTDVFEDITTKDVEEWVNDRDEEILTETEIIESVETEENEENEEPEQDRIEKVNHEAALTYFNTILKWCSENDFPDHQILLLKKMKEEATKKHPKALKQKTIGEFFKP
;
A
#
# COMPACT_ATOMS: atom_id res chain seq x y z
N MET A 1 -22.99 35.39 -4.86
CA MET A 1 -22.81 34.72 -6.17
C MET A 1 -21.43 34.07 -6.20
N ILE A 2 -21.22 32.97 -5.45
CA ILE A 2 -19.91 32.28 -5.38
C ILE A 2 -20.11 30.76 -5.62
N ASN A 3 -21.15 30.37 -6.36
CA ASN A 3 -21.46 28.95 -6.57
C ASN A 3 -21.41 28.48 -8.03
N ASP A 4 -20.92 29.30 -8.97
CA ASP A 4 -20.91 28.94 -10.40
C ASP A 4 -19.53 28.66 -10.99
N VAL A 5 -18.45 28.69 -10.20
CA VAL A 5 -17.07 28.55 -10.73
C VAL A 5 -16.46 27.15 -10.47
N LEU A 6 -17.19 26.25 -9.81
CA LEU A 6 -16.67 24.91 -9.48
C LEU A 6 -17.39 23.75 -10.18
N THR A 7 -18.30 24.02 -11.09
CA THR A 7 -18.99 22.98 -11.89
C THR A 7 -18.41 22.82 -13.30
N ASP A 8 -17.39 23.60 -13.67
CA ASP A 8 -16.86 23.69 -15.04
C ASP A 8 -15.62 22.82 -15.30
N VAL A 9 -15.35 21.82 -14.45
CA VAL A 9 -14.18 20.91 -14.60
C VAL A 9 -14.61 19.46 -14.85
N PHE A 10 -15.90 19.17 -14.82
CA PHE A 10 -16.45 17.90 -15.27
C PHE A 10 -17.51 18.20 -16.32
N GLU A 11 -17.06 18.65 -17.50
CA GLU A 11 -17.81 18.37 -18.73
C GLU A 11 -18.14 16.87 -18.71
N ASP A 12 -19.41 16.54 -18.98
CA ASP A 12 -19.90 15.16 -18.94
C ASP A 12 -18.99 14.28 -19.79
N ILE A 13 -18.17 13.45 -19.13
CA ILE A 13 -17.27 12.50 -19.79
C ILE A 13 -18.12 11.68 -20.75
N THR A 14 -17.92 11.90 -22.05
CA THR A 14 -18.69 11.23 -23.08
C THR A 14 -18.08 9.86 -23.35
N THR A 15 -18.88 8.94 -23.90
CA THR A 15 -18.37 7.62 -24.33
C THR A 15 -17.22 7.76 -25.32
N LYS A 16 -17.22 8.84 -26.10
CA LYS A 16 -16.15 9.16 -27.04
C LYS A 16 -14.84 9.51 -26.35
N ASP A 17 -14.89 10.25 -25.23
CA ASP A 17 -13.69 10.59 -24.45
C ASP A 17 -13.07 9.33 -23.81
N VAL A 18 -13.91 8.39 -23.36
CA VAL A 18 -13.45 7.08 -22.85
C VAL A 18 -12.87 6.22 -23.97
N GLU A 19 -13.51 6.19 -25.14
CA GLU A 19 -12.99 5.48 -26.31
C GLU A 19 -11.65 6.07 -26.77
N GLU A 20 -11.47 7.38 -26.74
CA GLU A 20 -10.19 8.02 -27.02
C GLU A 20 -9.14 7.60 -25.99
N TRP A 21 -9.44 7.62 -24.69
CA TRP A 21 -8.47 7.16 -23.67
C TRP A 21 -8.09 5.69 -23.78
N VAL A 22 -9.00 4.84 -24.25
CA VAL A 22 -8.75 3.40 -24.41
C VAL A 22 -8.00 3.11 -25.72
N ASN A 23 -8.26 3.88 -26.78
CA ASN A 23 -7.72 3.62 -28.12
C ASN A 23 -6.49 4.47 -28.48
N ASP A 24 -6.23 5.57 -27.78
CA ASP A 24 -5.06 6.44 -27.99
C ASP A 24 -3.81 5.92 -27.24
N ARG A 25 -3.93 4.73 -26.67
CA ARG A 25 -2.85 3.95 -26.08
C ARG A 25 -2.40 2.91 -27.11
N ASP A 26 -1.26 3.15 -27.75
CA ASP A 26 -0.49 2.11 -28.44
C ASP A 26 0.15 1.13 -27.41
N GLU A 27 -0.64 0.68 -26.44
CA GLU A 27 -0.22 -0.23 -25.39
C GLU A 27 -0.39 -1.66 -25.89
N GLU A 28 0.71 -2.41 -25.94
CA GLU A 28 0.70 -3.82 -26.27
C GLU A 28 0.04 -4.62 -25.14
N ILE A 29 -1.00 -5.41 -25.45
CA ILE A 29 -1.65 -6.27 -24.48
C ILE A 29 -0.78 -7.52 -24.30
N LEU A 30 -0.06 -7.58 -23.19
CA LEU A 30 0.77 -8.71 -22.83
C LEU A 30 -0.05 -9.90 -22.33
N THR A 31 0.35 -11.10 -22.72
CA THR A 31 -0.14 -12.37 -22.17
C THR A 31 0.39 -12.59 -20.76
N GLU A 32 -0.26 -13.47 -19.98
CA GLU A 32 0.20 -13.81 -18.62
C GLU A 32 1.67 -14.24 -18.58
N THR A 33 2.11 -15.01 -19.58
CA THR A 33 3.49 -15.46 -19.71
C THR A 33 4.47 -14.32 -19.97
N GLU A 34 4.10 -13.37 -20.83
CA GLU A 34 4.92 -12.19 -21.13
C GLU A 34 5.00 -11.25 -19.92
N ILE A 35 3.92 -11.13 -19.14
CA ILE A 35 3.92 -10.37 -17.88
C ILE A 35 4.85 -11.02 -16.86
N ILE A 36 4.76 -12.34 -16.66
CA ILE A 36 5.61 -13.06 -15.71
C ILE A 36 7.09 -12.93 -16.12
N GLU A 37 7.40 -13.13 -17.40
CA GLU A 37 8.77 -13.02 -17.93
C GLU A 37 9.33 -11.61 -17.75
N SER A 38 8.57 -10.57 -18.12
CA SER A 38 9.00 -9.17 -17.98
C SER A 38 9.30 -8.81 -16.52
N VAL A 39 8.45 -9.24 -15.59
CA VAL A 39 8.65 -8.97 -14.16
C VAL A 39 9.86 -9.73 -13.61
N GLU A 40 10.04 -11.00 -13.99
CA GLU A 40 11.18 -11.81 -13.55
C GLU A 40 12.52 -11.30 -14.12
N THR A 41 12.53 -10.71 -15.32
CA THR A 41 13.73 -10.08 -15.89
C THR A 41 14.09 -8.77 -15.20
N GLU A 42 13.10 -7.94 -14.84
CA GLU A 42 13.34 -6.67 -14.12
C GLU A 42 13.86 -6.89 -12.69
N GLU A 43 13.43 -7.95 -12.00
CA GLU A 43 13.92 -8.26 -10.65
C GLU A 43 15.37 -8.80 -10.62
N ASN A 44 15.89 -9.31 -11.74
CA ASN A 44 17.22 -9.92 -11.83
C ASN A 44 18.29 -8.98 -12.42
N GLU A 45 17.88 -7.84 -12.95
CA GLU A 45 18.79 -6.71 -13.12
C GLU A 45 19.02 -6.12 -11.72
N GLU A 46 20.28 -6.04 -11.27
CA GLU A 46 20.64 -5.33 -10.04
C GLU A 46 20.23 -3.86 -10.20
N ASN A 47 18.96 -3.60 -9.93
CA ASN A 47 18.36 -2.30 -9.91
C ASN A 47 18.92 -1.63 -8.66
N GLU A 48 20.02 -0.91 -8.82
CA GLU A 48 20.43 0.12 -7.89
C GLU A 48 19.25 1.10 -7.78
N GLU A 49 18.31 0.81 -6.87
CA GLU A 49 17.24 1.72 -6.49
C GLU A 49 17.90 3.10 -6.28
N PRO A 50 17.46 4.16 -6.99
CA PRO A 50 17.98 5.48 -6.72
C PRO A 50 17.72 5.79 -5.24
N GLU A 51 18.72 6.37 -4.57
CA GLU A 51 18.71 6.77 -3.15
C GLU A 51 17.67 7.86 -2.81
N GLN A 52 16.46 7.78 -3.37
CA GLN A 52 15.35 8.63 -3.00
C GLN A 52 14.70 8.05 -1.74
N ASP A 53 15.21 8.55 -0.62
CA ASP A 53 14.69 8.35 0.72
C ASP A 53 14.58 6.87 1.11
N ARG A 54 15.67 6.32 1.66
CA ARG A 54 15.56 5.20 2.61
C ARG A 54 14.73 5.66 3.81
N ILE A 55 13.42 5.74 3.66
CA ILE A 55 12.50 5.52 4.77
C ILE A 55 12.93 4.15 5.26
N GLU A 56 13.63 4.09 6.39
CA GLU A 56 13.97 2.82 7.04
C GLU A 56 12.70 1.99 6.99
N LYS A 57 12.72 0.88 6.23
CA LYS A 57 11.56 0.00 6.06
C LYS A 57 11.23 -0.50 7.47
N VAL A 58 10.31 0.17 8.15
CA VAL A 58 9.98 -0.15 9.54
C VAL A 58 9.32 -1.52 9.50
N ASN A 59 10.08 -2.55 9.87
CA ASN A 59 9.55 -3.90 9.93
C ASN A 59 8.40 -3.93 10.95
N HIS A 60 7.25 -4.52 10.57
CA HIS A 60 6.11 -4.70 11.46
C HIS A 60 6.49 -5.38 12.78
N GLU A 61 7.42 -6.34 12.75
CA GLU A 61 7.91 -7.01 13.96
C GLU A 61 8.72 -6.06 14.86
N ALA A 62 9.56 -5.21 14.27
CA ALA A 62 10.30 -4.19 15.00
C ALA A 62 9.34 -3.17 15.62
N ALA A 63 8.36 -2.69 14.86
CA ALA A 63 7.32 -1.77 15.35
C ALA A 63 6.53 -2.35 16.53
N LEU A 64 6.12 -3.62 16.45
CA LEU A 64 5.44 -4.31 17.56
C LEU A 64 6.34 -4.46 18.79
N THR A 65 7.63 -4.70 18.58
CA THR A 65 8.62 -4.79 19.66
C THR A 65 8.75 -3.46 20.40
N TYR A 66 8.91 -2.34 19.66
CA TYR A 66 8.93 -1.01 20.27
C TYR A 66 7.62 -0.68 20.98
N PHE A 67 6.47 -1.03 20.40
CA PHE A 67 5.17 -0.80 21.03
C PHE A 67 5.02 -1.57 22.35
N ASN A 68 5.49 -2.82 22.42
CA ASN A 68 5.51 -3.60 23.66
C ASN A 68 6.40 -2.97 24.73
N THR A 69 7.56 -2.44 24.33
CA THR A 69 8.47 -1.71 25.23
C THR A 69 7.81 -0.48 25.81
N ILE A 70 7.11 0.32 24.99
CA ILE A 70 6.36 1.51 25.45
C ILE A 70 5.25 1.10 26.43
N LEU A 71 4.47 0.05 26.12
CA LEU A 71 3.43 -0.45 27.01
C LEU A 71 3.98 -0.88 28.38
N LYS A 72 5.13 -1.55 28.38
CA LYS A 72 5.82 -1.95 29.62
C LYS A 72 6.27 -0.72 30.39
N TRP A 73 6.93 0.22 29.73
CA TRP A 73 7.39 1.47 30.33
C TRP A 73 6.23 2.28 30.93
N CYS A 74 5.11 2.43 30.21
CA CYS A 74 3.93 3.12 30.74
C CYS A 74 3.36 2.43 32.00
N SER A 75 3.38 1.09 32.03
CA SER A 75 2.92 0.33 33.20
C SER A 75 3.85 0.48 34.41
N GLU A 76 5.15 0.70 34.18
CA GLU A 76 6.16 0.90 35.23
C GLU A 76 6.26 2.35 35.72
N ASN A 77 5.78 3.32 34.93
CA ASN A 77 5.85 4.77 35.23
C ASN A 77 4.50 5.35 35.67
N ASP A 78 3.59 4.52 36.16
CA ASP A 78 2.31 4.93 36.77
C ASP A 78 1.41 5.77 35.84
N PHE A 79 1.41 5.44 34.54
CA PHE A 79 0.50 6.08 33.58
C PHE A 79 -0.96 5.75 33.92
N PRO A 80 -1.90 6.67 33.64
CA PRO A 80 -3.31 6.40 33.89
C PRO A 80 -3.81 5.14 33.17
N ASP A 81 -4.55 4.29 33.88
CA ASP A 81 -5.03 3.00 33.37
C ASP A 81 -5.78 3.11 32.03
N HIS A 82 -6.54 4.18 31.85
CA HIS A 82 -7.29 4.41 30.62
C HIS A 82 -6.39 4.64 29.40
N GLN A 83 -5.19 5.20 29.58
CA GLN A 83 -4.20 5.40 28.51
C GLN A 83 -3.50 4.08 28.17
N ILE A 84 -3.13 3.29 29.19
CA ILE A 84 -2.56 1.96 28.98
C ILE A 84 -3.56 1.05 28.27
N LEU A 85 -4.84 1.12 28.64
CA LEU A 85 -5.92 0.38 28.00
C LEU A 85 -6.12 0.80 26.54
N LEU A 86 -6.07 2.11 26.27
CA LEU A 86 -6.13 2.64 24.90
C LEU A 86 -4.98 2.11 24.05
N LEU A 87 -3.74 2.15 24.56
CA LEU A 87 -2.56 1.64 23.84
C LEU A 87 -2.67 0.14 23.57
N LYS A 88 -3.14 -0.65 24.54
CA LYS A 88 -3.41 -2.09 24.34
C LYS A 88 -4.42 -2.32 23.22
N LYS A 89 -5.50 -1.55 23.18
CA LYS A 89 -6.52 -1.63 22.13
C LYS A 89 -5.95 -1.23 20.76
N MET A 90 -5.15 -0.17 20.69
CA MET A 90 -4.47 0.24 19.45
C MET A 90 -3.56 -0.86 18.90
N LYS A 91 -2.77 -1.51 19.76
CA LYS A 91 -1.95 -2.67 19.38
C LYS A 91 -2.80 -3.81 18.82
N GLU A 92 -3.89 -4.14 19.50
CA GLU A 92 -4.78 -5.22 19.09
C GLU A 92 -5.40 -4.94 17.71
N GLU A 93 -5.89 -3.73 17.49
CA GLU A 93 -6.45 -3.32 16.19
C GLU A 93 -5.39 -3.28 15.09
N ALA A 94 -4.17 -2.79 15.37
CA ALA A 94 -3.07 -2.83 14.41
C ALA A 94 -2.68 -4.28 14.03
N THR A 95 -2.73 -5.20 14.99
CA THR A 95 -2.43 -6.62 14.76
C THR A 95 -3.57 -7.33 14.02
N LYS A 96 -4.84 -6.96 14.26
CA LYS A 96 -6.00 -7.46 13.51
C LYS A 96 -6.00 -6.99 12.06
N LYS A 97 -5.64 -5.74 11.85
CA LYS A 97 -5.48 -5.13 10.52
C LYS A 97 -4.21 -5.58 9.81
N HIS A 98 -3.39 -6.45 10.42
CA HIS A 98 -2.35 -7.16 9.69
C HIS A 98 -3.05 -7.83 8.50
N PRO A 99 -2.82 -7.36 7.26
CA PRO A 99 -3.39 -8.04 6.13
C PRO A 99 -2.87 -9.47 6.25
N LYS A 100 -3.78 -10.43 6.42
CA LYS A 100 -3.51 -11.77 5.93
C LYS A 100 -3.48 -11.63 4.41
N ALA A 101 -2.51 -10.87 3.90
CA ALA A 101 -2.11 -11.01 2.53
C ALA A 101 -1.81 -12.50 2.45
N LEU A 102 -2.63 -13.21 1.69
CA LEU A 102 -2.11 -14.34 0.95
C LEU A 102 -0.87 -13.76 0.32
N LYS A 103 0.30 -14.09 0.88
CA LYS A 103 1.56 -13.54 0.43
C LYS A 103 1.68 -14.12 -0.96
N GLN A 104 1.25 -13.34 -1.96
CA GLN A 104 1.54 -13.62 -3.35
C GLN A 104 3.05 -13.56 -3.42
N LYS A 105 3.69 -14.73 -3.44
CA LYS A 105 5.14 -14.85 -3.39
C LYS A 105 5.76 -14.51 -4.73
N THR A 106 5.01 -14.76 -5.80
CA THR A 106 5.41 -14.46 -7.18
C THR A 106 4.22 -13.91 -7.94
N ILE A 107 4.47 -13.11 -8.97
CA ILE A 107 3.41 -12.65 -9.87
C ILE A 107 2.68 -13.83 -10.53
N GLY A 108 3.36 -14.96 -10.76
CA GLY A 108 2.73 -16.19 -11.23
C GLY A 108 1.71 -16.81 -10.25
N GLU A 109 1.71 -16.47 -8.96
CA GLU A 109 0.65 -16.88 -8.03
C GLU A 109 -0.65 -16.09 -8.22
N PHE A 110 -0.60 -14.91 -8.85
CA PHE A 110 -1.78 -14.10 -9.17
C PHE A 110 -2.67 -14.74 -10.24
N PHE A 111 -2.04 -15.35 -11.25
CA PHE A 111 -2.73 -15.96 -12.38
C PHE A 111 -3.24 -17.39 -12.08
N LYS A 112 -3.00 -17.92 -10.87
CA LYS A 112 -3.55 -19.22 -10.45
C LYS A 112 -5.02 -19.04 -10.03
N PRO A 113 -5.93 -19.93 -10.46
CA PRO A 113 -7.35 -19.86 -10.12
C PRO A 113 -7.65 -20.14 -8.63
#